data_AF-A0A2G5ZH45-F1
#
_entry.id   AF-A0A2G5ZH45-F1
#
_cell.length_a   1.000
_cell.length_b   1.000
_cell.length_c   1.000
_cell.angle_alpha   90.00
_cell.angle_beta   90.00
_cell.angle_gamma   90.00
#
_symmetry.space_group_name_H-M   'P 1'
#
loop_
_entity.id
_entity.type
_entity.pdbx_description
1 polymer ?
#
loop_
_entity_poly.entity_id
_entity_poly.type
_entity_poly.pdbx_seq_one_letter_code
_entity_poly.pdbx_strand_id
1 'polypeptide(L)'
;MYVENIGLKGLVADLRVMEEIMNKNNLEIDGQWDYERVTFDKKYIVKEGTYYLRVFGELVEGDIDGRKATVRLKQPVLGKHYYPHGVEYGEEEDFPASLVKDCELTLKKVYDELKQYSL
;
A
#
# COMPACT_ATOMS: atom_id res chain seq x y z
N MET A 1 -11.36 -1.73 -5.02
CA MET A 1 -11.19 -3.20 -5.15
C MET A 1 -10.05 -3.67 -4.24
N TYR A 2 -10.27 -4.70 -3.40
CA TYR A 2 -9.17 -5.31 -2.65
C TYR A 2 -8.31 -6.19 -3.55
N VAL A 3 -6.99 -6.21 -3.31
CA VAL A 3 -6.09 -7.16 -3.98
C VAL A 3 -5.88 -8.36 -3.07
N GLU A 4 -6.36 -9.52 -3.51
CA GLU A 4 -6.32 -10.76 -2.71
C GLU A 4 -5.11 -11.63 -3.06
N ASN A 5 -4.86 -12.65 -2.23
CA ASN A 5 -3.90 -13.73 -2.52
C ASN A 5 -2.42 -13.34 -2.73
N ILE A 6 -1.99 -12.14 -2.29
CA ILE A 6 -0.56 -11.76 -2.33
C ILE A 6 0.20 -12.18 -1.06
N GLY A 7 -0.49 -12.39 0.08
CA GLY A 7 0.14 -12.78 1.34
C GLY A 7 0.74 -11.62 2.16
N LEU A 8 0.56 -10.36 1.73
CA LEU A 8 1.01 -9.18 2.48
C LEU A 8 0.22 -8.95 3.78
N LYS A 9 -1.07 -9.29 3.79
CA LYS A 9 -1.93 -9.09 4.96
C LYS A 9 -1.37 -9.85 6.16
N GLY A 10 -1.11 -9.12 7.23
CA GLY A 10 -0.61 -9.66 8.50
C GLY A 10 0.91 -9.77 8.60
N LEU A 11 1.68 -9.48 7.54
CA LEU A 11 3.14 -9.37 7.66
C LEU A 11 3.52 -8.26 8.63
N VAL A 12 4.48 -8.56 9.49
CA VAL A 12 4.98 -7.66 10.53
C VAL A 12 6.45 -7.39 10.29
N ALA A 13 6.87 -6.14 10.22
CA ALA A 13 8.28 -5.78 10.04
C ALA A 13 8.60 -4.40 10.65
N ASP A 14 9.89 -4.10 10.80
CA ASP A 14 10.36 -2.76 11.15
C ASP A 14 9.97 -1.73 10.07
N LEU A 15 9.46 -0.58 10.50
CA LEU A 15 8.97 0.48 9.62
C LEU A 15 10.03 0.99 8.64
N ARG A 16 11.31 1.06 9.03
CA ARG A 16 12.36 1.56 8.12
C ARG A 16 12.64 0.58 6.99
N VAL A 17 12.67 -0.72 7.31
CA VAL A 17 12.83 -1.77 6.31
C VAL A 17 11.62 -1.79 5.38
N MET A 18 10.42 -1.66 5.94
CA MET A 18 9.18 -1.57 5.18
C MET A 18 9.18 -0.36 4.25
N GLU A 19 9.51 0.83 4.76
CA GLU A 19 9.66 2.06 3.97
C GLU A 19 10.65 1.90 2.83
N GLU A 20 11.83 1.32 3.09
CA GLU A 20 12.84 1.11 2.06
C GLU A 20 12.33 0.22 0.92
N ILE A 21 11.68 -0.89 1.24
CA ILE A 21 11.15 -1.85 0.26
C ILE A 21 9.95 -1.26 -0.49
N MET A 22 9.05 -0.55 0.20
CA MET A 22 7.90 0.12 -0.42
C MET A 22 8.38 1.20 -1.41
N ASN A 23 9.31 2.07 -0.99
CA ASN A 23 9.85 3.13 -1.84
C ASN A 23 10.56 2.58 -3.09
N LYS A 24 11.33 1.47 -2.96
CA LYS A 24 11.93 0.79 -4.13
C LYS A 24 10.90 0.33 -5.17
N ASN A 25 9.66 0.10 -4.73
CA ASN A 25 8.54 -0.33 -5.56
C ASN A 25 7.58 0.83 -5.92
N ASN A 26 7.99 2.08 -5.70
CA ASN A 26 7.22 3.32 -5.91
C ASN A 26 5.93 3.41 -5.08
N LEU A 27 5.92 2.75 -3.92
CA LEU A 27 4.91 2.90 -2.88
C LEU A 27 5.45 3.90 -1.85
N GLU A 28 5.08 5.16 -2.01
CA GLU A 28 5.57 6.26 -1.19
C GLU A 28 4.64 6.46 0.02
N ILE A 29 5.16 6.95 1.14
CA ILE A 29 4.28 7.33 2.25
C ILE A 29 3.43 8.52 1.80
N ASP A 30 2.11 8.35 1.86
CA ASP A 30 1.13 9.40 1.64
C ASP A 30 0.21 9.53 2.87
N GLY A 31 -0.26 10.74 3.12
CA GLY A 31 -1.02 11.10 4.32
C GLY A 31 -0.16 11.77 5.40
N GLN A 32 -0.60 12.94 5.83
CA GLN A 32 -0.03 13.64 6.97
C GLN A 32 -0.90 13.35 8.20
N TRP A 33 -0.25 12.99 9.32
CA TRP A 33 -0.82 12.88 10.68
C TRP A 33 -1.66 11.61 10.98
N ASP A 34 -1.03 10.45 11.13
CA ASP A 34 -1.60 9.32 11.87
C ASP A 34 -0.51 8.67 12.73
N TYR A 35 -0.65 8.74 14.06
CA TYR A 35 0.33 8.20 15.01
C TYR A 35 0.30 6.66 15.09
N GLU A 36 -0.78 6.04 14.61
CA GLU A 36 -1.01 4.60 14.73
C GLU A 36 -0.99 3.89 13.37
N ARG A 37 -0.93 4.65 12.26
CA ARG A 37 -0.99 4.09 10.91
C ARG A 37 0.00 4.73 9.96
N VAL A 38 0.44 3.91 9.02
CA VAL A 38 1.20 4.35 7.85
C VAL A 38 0.43 3.94 6.61
N THR A 39 0.42 4.80 5.60
CA THR A 39 -0.20 4.52 4.31
C THR A 39 0.85 4.68 3.23
N PHE A 40 1.01 3.63 2.42
CA PHE A 40 1.90 3.64 1.26
C PHE A 40 1.06 3.65 -0.01
N ASP A 41 1.26 4.65 -0.86
CA ASP A 41 0.52 4.86 -2.09
C ASP A 41 1.43 4.82 -3.31
N LYS A 42 0.96 4.15 -4.36
CA LYS A 42 1.50 4.25 -5.71
C LYS A 42 0.44 4.82 -6.63
N LYS A 43 0.72 6.00 -7.18
CA LYS A 43 -0.18 6.72 -8.07
C LYS A 43 -0.02 6.25 -9.51
N TYR A 44 -1.15 6.04 -10.18
CA TYR A 44 -1.25 5.74 -11.60
C TYR A 44 -2.05 6.82 -12.30
N ILE A 45 -1.50 7.35 -13.39
CA ILE A 45 -2.21 8.27 -14.29
C ILE A 45 -2.30 7.58 -15.64
N VAL A 46 -3.50 7.15 -16.01
CA VAL A 46 -3.79 6.49 -17.28
C VAL A 46 -4.91 7.25 -17.99
N LYS A 47 -5.22 6.86 -19.23
CA LYS A 47 -6.24 7.53 -20.05
C LYS A 47 -7.61 7.53 -19.36
N GLU A 48 -7.91 6.46 -18.64
CA GLU A 48 -9.17 6.19 -17.95
C GLU A 48 -9.30 6.96 -16.62
N GLY A 49 -8.22 7.58 -16.12
CA GLY A 49 -8.25 8.40 -14.90
C GLY A 49 -7.00 8.26 -14.02
N THR A 50 -7.14 8.71 -12.77
CA THR A 50 -6.11 8.57 -11.74
C THR A 50 -6.51 7.46 -10.76
N TYR A 51 -5.57 6.58 -10.45
CA TYR A 51 -5.77 5.46 -9.53
C TYR A 51 -4.65 5.41 -8.49
N TYR A 52 -4.94 4.79 -7.37
CA TYR A 52 -4.01 4.63 -6.25
C TYR A 52 -4.01 3.18 -5.79
N LEU A 53 -2.85 2.52 -5.88
CA LEU A 53 -2.60 1.30 -5.14
C LEU A 53 -2.15 1.69 -3.74
N ARG A 54 -2.91 1.27 -2.74
CA ARG A 54 -2.72 1.65 -1.34
C ARG A 54 -2.44 0.42 -0.47
N VAL A 55 -1.40 0.51 0.34
CA VAL A 55 -1.05 -0.49 1.37
C VAL A 55 -1.04 0.21 2.73
N PHE A 56 -1.86 -0.29 3.66
CA PHE A 56 -1.92 0.26 5.01
C PHE A 56 -1.07 -0.58 5.97
N GLY A 57 -0.43 0.09 6.93
CA GLY A 57 0.20 -0.51 8.09
C GLY A 57 -0.41 0.02 9.38
N GLU A 58 -0.53 -0.84 10.40
CA GLU A 58 -0.91 -0.46 11.77
C GLU A 58 0.25 -0.70 12.74
N LEU A 59 0.41 0.22 13.70
CA LEU A 59 1.41 0.12 14.75
C LEU A 59 1.18 -1.13 15.59
N VAL A 60 2.23 -1.94 15.77
CA VAL A 60 2.26 -3.05 16.71
C VAL A 60 2.98 -2.64 17.99
N GLU A 61 4.15 -2.01 17.85
CA GLU A 61 4.98 -1.51 18.94
C GLU A 61 5.87 -0.36 18.46
N GLY A 62 6.30 0.49 19.39
CA GLY A 62 7.18 1.63 19.11
C GLY A 62 6.41 2.89 18.74
N ASP A 63 7.00 3.71 17.88
CA ASP A 63 6.50 5.02 17.49
C ASP A 63 6.74 5.29 16.00
N ILE A 64 5.66 5.60 15.28
CA ILE A 64 5.68 5.90 13.84
C ILE A 64 6.36 7.25 13.59
N ASP A 65 6.10 8.26 14.44
CA ASP A 65 6.65 9.63 14.25
C ASP A 65 8.19 9.62 14.43
N GLY A 66 8.66 8.87 15.42
CA GLY A 66 10.09 8.59 15.63
C GLY A 66 10.73 7.63 14.61
N ARG A 67 9.96 7.11 13.63
CA ARG A 67 10.39 6.06 12.68
C ARG A 67 11.11 4.89 13.36
N LYS A 68 10.59 4.46 14.50
CA LYS A 68 11.09 3.33 15.29
C LYS A 68 9.88 2.52 15.73
N ALA A 69 9.25 1.89 14.76
CA ALA A 69 8.02 1.16 14.93
C ALA A 69 8.11 -0.20 14.25
N THR A 70 7.47 -1.18 14.85
CA THR A 70 7.11 -2.42 14.20
C THR A 70 5.67 -2.28 13.72
N VAL A 71 5.44 -2.59 12.44
CA VAL A 71 4.17 -2.32 11.76
C VAL A 71 3.63 -3.59 11.14
N ARG A 72 2.31 -3.81 11.25
CA ARG A 72 1.59 -4.91 10.63
C ARG A 72 0.84 -4.42 9.39
N LEU A 73 1.07 -5.06 8.25
CA LEU A 73 0.39 -4.72 7.01
C LEU A 73 -1.06 -5.22 6.97
N LYS A 74 -1.94 -4.41 6.38
CA LYS A 74 -3.32 -4.78 6.06
C LYS A 74 -3.44 -5.24 4.61
N GLN A 75 -4.65 -5.64 4.24
CA GLN A 75 -4.95 -6.02 2.86
C GLN A 75 -4.81 -4.80 1.93
N PRO A 76 -4.01 -4.89 0.85
CA PRO A 76 -3.90 -3.82 -0.13
C PRO A 76 -5.23 -3.55 -0.83
N VAL A 77 -5.43 -2.29 -1.21
CA VAL A 77 -6.63 -1.85 -1.92
C VAL A 77 -6.26 -0.97 -3.11
N LEU A 78 -7.00 -1.11 -4.19
CA LEU A 78 -6.96 -0.25 -5.35
C LEU A 78 -8.16 0.69 -5.33
N GLY A 79 -7.90 1.99 -5.41
CA GLY A 79 -8.91 3.04 -5.47
C GLY A 79 -8.80 3.88 -6.73
N LYS A 80 -9.93 4.44 -7.18
CA LYS A 80 -10.01 5.37 -8.30
C LYS A 80 -10.31 6.76 -7.79
N HIS A 81 -9.56 7.74 -8.24
CA HIS A 81 -9.73 9.12 -7.83
C HIS A 81 -10.69 9.85 -8.77
N TYR A 82 -11.79 10.32 -8.20
CA TYR A 82 -12.73 11.24 -8.83
C TYR A 82 -12.52 12.63 -8.27
N TYR A 83 -11.86 13.50 -9.02
CA TYR A 83 -11.77 14.90 -8.61
C TYR A 83 -13.13 15.59 -8.80
N PRO A 84 -13.64 16.36 -7.82
CA PRO A 84 -13.04 16.71 -6.52
C PRO A 84 -13.49 15.82 -5.34
N HIS A 85 -14.22 14.75 -5.60
CA HIS A 85 -14.90 13.89 -4.62
C HIS A 85 -13.99 12.95 -3.83
N GLY A 86 -12.76 12.69 -4.29
CA GLY A 86 -11.78 11.86 -3.58
C GLY A 86 -11.62 10.47 -4.18
N VAL A 87 -11.04 9.55 -3.40
CA VAL A 87 -10.73 8.19 -3.85
C VAL A 87 -11.88 7.26 -3.48
N GLU A 88 -12.53 6.70 -4.49
CA GLU A 88 -13.60 5.72 -4.35
C GLU A 88 -13.05 4.30 -4.47
N TYR A 89 -13.72 3.39 -3.76
CA TYR A 89 -13.38 1.97 -3.72
C TYR A 89 -14.66 1.16 -3.91
N GLY A 90 -14.63 0.14 -4.77
CA GLY A 90 -15.76 -0.77 -4.89
C GLY A 90 -15.61 -1.71 -6.07
N GLU A 91 -16.61 -2.56 -6.28
CA GLU A 91 -16.78 -3.38 -7.48
C GLU A 91 -17.47 -2.60 -8.62
N GLU A 92 -18.15 -1.49 -8.29
CA GLU A 92 -18.78 -0.60 -9.26
C GLU A 92 -17.75 0.26 -10.03
N GLU A 93 -16.49 0.23 -9.61
CA GLU A 93 -15.39 0.97 -10.20
C GLU A 93 -14.72 0.18 -11.33
N ASP A 94 -14.51 0.83 -12.47
CA ASP A 94 -13.77 0.25 -13.59
C ASP A 94 -12.25 0.36 -13.34
N PHE A 95 -11.59 -0.79 -13.23
CA PHE A 95 -10.14 -0.90 -13.08
C PHE A 95 -9.53 -1.59 -14.31
N PRO A 96 -8.73 -0.88 -15.13
CA PRO A 96 -8.13 -1.47 -16.32
C PRO A 96 -7.29 -2.71 -15.98
N ALA A 97 -7.46 -3.79 -16.75
CA ALA A 97 -6.77 -5.07 -16.47
C ALA A 97 -5.22 -4.94 -16.46
N SER A 98 -4.66 -4.07 -17.30
CA SER A 98 -3.22 -3.77 -17.31
C SER A 98 -2.75 -3.13 -16.01
N LEU A 99 -3.57 -2.25 -15.43
CA LEU A 99 -3.29 -1.56 -14.17
C LEU A 99 -3.40 -2.53 -13.00
N VAL A 100 -4.46 -3.37 -12.96
CA VAL A 100 -4.60 -4.42 -11.95
C VAL A 100 -3.40 -5.37 -11.96
N LYS A 101 -2.98 -5.81 -13.15
CA LYS A 101 -1.80 -6.67 -13.31
C LYS A 101 -0.52 -6.02 -12.81
N ASP A 102 -0.29 -4.74 -13.08
CA ASP A 102 0.88 -4.03 -12.55
C ASP A 102 0.83 -3.92 -11.02
N CYS A 103 -0.36 -3.70 -10.46
CA CYS A 103 -0.54 -3.66 -9.00
C CYS A 103 -0.19 -5.01 -8.37
N GLU A 104 -0.71 -6.13 -8.91
CA GLU A 104 -0.39 -7.48 -8.44
C GLU A 104 1.11 -7.77 -8.53
N LEU A 105 1.76 -7.41 -9.63
CA LEU A 105 3.21 -7.57 -9.81
C LEU A 105 4.01 -6.72 -8.81
N THR A 106 3.58 -5.48 -8.57
CA THR A 106 4.20 -4.59 -7.58
C THR A 106 4.11 -5.19 -6.18
N LEU A 107 2.91 -5.60 -5.76
CA LEU A 107 2.69 -6.18 -4.44
C LEU A 107 3.41 -7.52 -4.26
N LYS A 108 3.53 -8.33 -5.32
CA LYS A 108 4.29 -9.58 -5.28
C LYS A 108 5.78 -9.33 -5.04
N LYS A 109 6.38 -8.33 -5.69
CA LYS A 109 7.78 -7.95 -5.45
C LYS A 109 7.98 -7.49 -4.00
N VAL A 110 7.10 -6.63 -3.51
CA VAL A 110 7.10 -6.19 -2.11
C VAL A 110 7.02 -7.38 -1.16
N TYR A 111 6.11 -8.33 -1.41
CA TYR A 111 5.99 -9.54 -0.60
C TYR A 111 7.26 -10.39 -0.63
N ASP A 112 7.83 -10.65 -1.81
CA ASP A 112 9.01 -11.48 -1.98
C ASP A 112 10.26 -10.91 -1.29
N GLU A 113 10.38 -9.58 -1.23
CA GLU A 113 11.42 -8.87 -0.49
C GLU A 113 11.12 -8.84 1.02
N LEU A 114 9.92 -8.40 1.41
CA LEU A 114 9.58 -8.13 2.81
C LEU A 114 9.46 -9.41 3.65
N LYS A 115 9.05 -10.53 3.06
CA LYS A 115 8.93 -11.82 3.79
C LYS A 115 10.24 -12.28 4.46
N GLN A 116 11.38 -11.82 3.96
CA GLN A 116 12.71 -12.14 4.51
C GLN A 116 12.99 -11.41 5.83
N TYR A 117 12.23 -10.35 6.10
CA TYR A 117 12.34 -9.48 7.27
C TYR A 117 11.11 -9.57 8.18
N SER A 118 10.19 -10.50 7.91
CA SER A 118 9.00 -10.68 8.73
C SER A 118 9.38 -11.18 10.12
N LEU A 119 8.79 -10.55 11.14
CA LEU A 119 8.89 -10.94 12.55
C LEU A 119 7.82 -11.98 12.92
#